data_AF-A0A9D5EF26-F1
#
_entry.id   AF-A0A9D5EF26-F1
#
_cell.length_a   1.000
_cell.length_b   1.000
_cell.length_c   1.000
_cell.angle_alpha   90.00
_cell.angle_beta   90.00
_cell.angle_gamma   90.00
#
_symmetry.space_group_name_H-M   'P 1'
#
loop_
_entity.id
_entity.type
_entity.pdbx_description
1 polymer ?
#
loop_
_entity_poly.entity_id
_entity_poly.type
_entity_poly.pdbx_seq_one_letter_code
_entity_poly.pdbx_strand_id
1 'polypeptide(L)'
;MPDTPLTKAPEVEGIAGYVTPYPYLDKLQEKMEERLARKVPLAGRFCGFCYARLRETDAICPLCNTATAERPTVDEIPQDVLRAYKAKQRTEATWVYMGAFVGLIIASIAFVWLELWGPGILGHPATGFAVLIGGGYLLAQLTGPLISGQFGYRKGARKRDRMWTEFLAKRDGGGPPAA
;
A
#
# COMPACT_ATOMS: atom_id res chain seq x y z
N MET A 1 -35.47 15.99 -29.91
CA MET A 1 -34.24 15.28 -29.52
C MET A 1 -34.25 15.20 -28.00
N PRO A 2 -34.49 14.03 -27.39
CA PRO A 2 -34.38 13.89 -25.94
C PRO A 2 -32.90 13.80 -25.53
N ASP A 3 -32.54 14.61 -24.53
CA ASP A 3 -31.22 14.70 -23.93
C ASP A 3 -30.77 13.32 -23.42
N THR A 4 -29.75 12.77 -24.07
CA THR A 4 -29.07 11.58 -23.56
C THR A 4 -27.91 12.08 -22.70
N PRO A 5 -27.92 11.92 -21.37
CA PRO A 5 -26.71 12.12 -20.59
C PRO A 5 -25.79 10.93 -20.88
N LEU A 6 -25.02 11.02 -21.96
CA LEU A 6 -23.99 10.04 -22.29
C LEU A 6 -22.83 10.20 -21.30
N THR A 7 -22.90 9.38 -20.24
CA THR A 7 -21.80 8.99 -19.36
C THR A 7 -21.19 10.10 -18.49
N LYS A 8 -21.66 10.21 -17.24
CA LYS A 8 -20.73 10.55 -16.15
C LYS A 8 -19.73 9.40 -16.07
N ALA A 9 -18.51 9.60 -16.56
CA ALA A 9 -17.40 8.72 -16.20
C ALA A 9 -17.28 8.70 -14.66
N PRO A 10 -17.02 7.54 -14.04
CA PRO A 10 -17.05 7.43 -12.60
C PRO A 10 -15.95 8.31 -11.99
N GLU A 11 -16.30 9.17 -11.04
CA GLU A 11 -15.33 9.93 -10.26
C GLU A 11 -14.66 8.98 -9.27
N VAL A 12 -13.57 8.35 -9.69
CA VAL A 12 -12.77 7.46 -8.85
C VAL A 12 -11.66 8.29 -8.18
N GLU A 13 -12.00 9.09 -7.17
CA GLU A 13 -11.01 9.75 -6.31
C GLU A 13 -10.51 8.80 -5.21
N GLY A 14 -9.86 7.69 -5.61
CA GLY A 14 -9.26 6.73 -4.70
C GLY A 14 -8.06 6.02 -5.32
N ILE A 15 -7.00 5.80 -4.54
CA ILE A 15 -5.81 5.10 -5.02
C ILE A 15 -6.16 3.61 -5.20
N ALA A 16 -5.84 3.04 -6.37
CA ALA A 16 -6.20 1.67 -6.76
C ALA A 16 -7.70 1.33 -6.64
N GLY A 17 -8.58 2.31 -6.89
CA GLY A 17 -10.03 2.13 -6.80
C GLY A 17 -10.54 1.95 -5.36
N TYR A 18 -9.78 2.46 -4.37
CA TYR A 18 -10.20 2.50 -2.98
C TYR A 18 -10.04 3.92 -2.42
N VAL A 19 -11.15 4.46 -1.91
CA VAL A 19 -11.19 5.75 -1.22
C VAL A 19 -11.08 5.48 0.26
N THR A 20 -10.03 5.97 0.91
CA THR A 20 -9.89 5.86 2.36
C THR A 20 -10.81 6.88 3.04
N PRO A 21 -11.46 6.53 4.17
CA PRO A 21 -12.17 7.51 5.01
C PRO A 21 -11.20 8.45 5.75
N TYR A 22 -9.89 8.18 5.73
CA TYR A 22 -8.87 8.97 6.42
C TYR A 22 -7.76 9.43 5.46
N PRO A 23 -7.99 10.45 4.61
CA PRO A 23 -7.07 10.85 3.54
C PRO A 23 -5.66 11.23 4.01
N TYR A 24 -5.53 11.74 5.24
CA TYR A 24 -4.25 12.09 5.82
C TYR A 24 -3.34 10.87 6.08
N LEU A 25 -3.91 9.67 6.28
CA LEU A 25 -3.11 8.46 6.54
C LEU A 25 -2.31 8.03 5.32
N ASP A 26 -2.81 8.26 4.10
CA ASP A 26 -2.07 7.94 2.88
C ASP A 26 -0.87 8.85 2.68
N LYS A 27 -1.03 10.16 2.94
CA LYS A 27 0.08 11.11 2.93
C LYS A 27 1.14 10.79 3.99
N LEU A 28 0.73 10.18 5.09
CA LEU A 28 1.62 9.82 6.20
C LEU A 28 2.36 8.49 5.99
N GLN A 29 1.91 7.65 5.04
CA GLN A 29 2.39 6.29 4.86
C GLN A 29 3.92 6.24 4.71
N GLU A 30 4.47 7.02 3.79
CA GLU A 30 5.91 7.06 3.51
C GLU A 30 6.72 7.46 4.75
N LYS A 31 6.26 8.48 5.49
CA LYS A 31 6.93 8.95 6.71
C LYS A 31 6.86 7.95 7.86
N MET A 32 5.76 7.21 7.97
CA MET A 32 5.64 6.11 8.93
C MET A 32 6.52 4.92 8.54
N GLU A 33 6.72 4.66 7.26
CA GLU A 33 7.63 3.62 6.79
C GLU A 33 9.10 3.98 7.02
N GLU A 34 9.51 5.22 6.75
CA GLU A 34 10.83 5.75 7.14
C GLU A 34 11.08 5.52 8.65
N ARG A 35 10.04 5.77 9.46
CA ARG A 35 10.07 5.56 10.89
C ARG A 35 10.19 4.09 11.28
N LEU A 36 9.39 3.21 10.69
CA LEU A 36 9.47 1.75 10.89
C LEU A 36 10.83 1.19 10.46
N ALA A 37 11.45 1.78 9.43
CA ALA A 37 12.79 1.46 8.96
C ALA A 37 13.92 2.07 9.82
N ARG A 38 13.60 2.71 10.95
CA ARG A 38 14.55 3.36 11.87
C ARG A 38 15.42 4.44 11.21
N LYS A 39 14.95 5.06 10.13
CA LYS A 39 15.66 6.14 9.43
C LYS A 39 15.51 7.50 10.13
N VAL A 40 14.61 7.60 11.10
CA VAL A 40 14.34 8.82 11.87
C VAL A 40 14.26 8.53 13.39
N PRO A 41 14.59 9.52 14.25
CA PRO A 41 14.62 9.38 15.70
C PRO A 41 13.33 8.83 16.33
N LEU A 42 13.46 8.20 17.51
CA LEU A 42 12.34 7.59 18.21
C LEU A 42 11.39 8.59 18.85
N ALA A 43 11.96 9.58 19.54
CA ALA A 43 11.26 10.65 20.20
C ALA A 43 11.22 11.90 19.34
N GLY A 44 10.17 12.69 19.51
CA GLY A 44 10.02 13.99 18.88
C GLY A 44 8.61 14.52 19.08
N ARG A 45 8.36 15.75 18.65
CA ARG A 45 7.03 16.34 18.78
C ARG A 45 6.11 15.84 17.67
N PHE A 46 5.05 15.11 18.04
CA PHE A 46 4.04 14.60 17.11
C PHE A 46 2.66 15.17 17.40
N CYS A 47 1.83 15.27 16.36
CA CYS A 47 0.42 15.64 16.51
C CYS A 47 -0.33 14.59 17.34
N GLY A 48 -1.09 15.02 18.35
CA GLY A 48 -1.87 14.11 19.20
C GLY A 48 -3.03 13.39 18.49
N PHE A 49 -3.41 13.83 17.28
CA PHE A 49 -4.49 13.23 16.50
C PHE A 49 -4.01 12.29 15.40
N CYS A 50 -3.22 12.79 14.44
CA CYS A 50 -2.75 12.02 13.28
C CYS A 50 -1.33 11.46 13.43
N TYR A 51 -0.59 11.85 14.47
CA TYR A 51 0.80 11.47 14.73
C TYR A 51 1.81 11.90 13.65
N ALA A 52 1.45 12.87 12.80
CA ALA A 52 2.41 13.55 11.96
C ALA A 52 3.45 14.29 12.82
N ARG A 53 4.70 14.33 12.36
CA ARG A 53 5.76 15.12 13.02
C ARG A 53 5.44 16.61 12.89
N LEU A 54 5.56 17.33 13.99
CA LEU A 54 5.35 18.78 14.08
C LEU A 54 6.68 19.50 14.29
N ARG A 55 6.76 20.75 13.83
CA ARG A 55 7.82 21.67 14.22
C ARG A 55 7.53 22.26 15.60
N GLU A 56 8.53 22.84 16.23
CA GLU A 56 8.40 23.46 17.55
C GLU A 56 7.41 24.64 17.57
N THR A 57 7.27 25.33 16.44
CA THR A 57 6.38 26.50 16.30
C THR A 57 4.97 26.14 15.86
N ASP A 58 4.70 24.89 15.48
CA ASP A 58 3.41 24.51 14.91
C ASP A 58 2.35 24.41 16.02
N ALA A 59 1.39 25.33 16.00
CA ALA A 59 0.20 25.32 16.85
C ALA A 59 -0.98 24.55 16.21
N ILE A 60 -0.95 24.35 14.89
CA ILE A 60 -1.95 23.60 14.13
C ILE A 60 -1.20 22.60 13.25
N CYS A 61 -1.66 21.35 13.23
CA CYS A 61 -1.04 20.32 12.39
C CYS A 61 -1.27 20.63 10.91
N PRO A 62 -0.22 20.77 10.08
CA PRO A 62 -0.38 21.11 8.66
C PRO A 62 -0.98 19.98 7.82
N LEU A 63 -1.13 18.77 8.39
CA LEU A 63 -1.64 17.62 7.68
C LEU A 63 -3.11 17.31 7.97
N CYS A 64 -3.49 17.30 9.25
CA CYS A 64 -4.86 16.99 9.68
C CYS A 64 -5.63 18.21 10.19
N ASN A 65 -5.00 19.39 10.21
CA ASN A 65 -5.56 20.67 10.68
C ASN A 65 -6.03 20.70 12.14
N THR A 66 -5.69 19.70 12.95
CA THR A 66 -6.00 19.68 14.39
C THR A 66 -5.08 20.64 15.15
N ALA A 67 -5.66 21.47 16.01
CA ALA A 67 -4.90 22.37 16.88
C ALA A 67 -4.25 21.61 18.05
N THR A 68 -3.03 21.99 18.42
CA THR A 68 -2.33 21.39 19.57
C THR A 68 -3.00 21.73 20.91
N ALA A 69 -3.80 22.79 20.94
CA ALA A 69 -4.64 23.15 22.09
C ALA A 69 -5.85 22.20 22.26
N GLU A 70 -6.40 21.68 21.16
CA GLU A 70 -7.52 20.73 21.18
C GLU A 70 -7.04 19.31 21.53
N ARG A 71 -5.92 18.90 20.94
CA ARG A 71 -5.26 17.62 21.23
C ARG A 71 -3.76 17.87 21.46
N PRO A 72 -3.29 17.76 22.72
CA PRO A 72 -1.88 17.96 23.05
C PRO A 72 -0.95 17.10 22.22
N THR A 73 0.25 17.60 21.97
CA THR A 73 1.29 16.84 21.25
C THR A 73 1.76 15.65 22.07
N VAL A 74 2.27 14.64 21.37
CA VAL A 74 2.84 13.43 21.99
C VAL A 74 4.29 13.27 21.58
N ASP A 75 5.11 12.76 22.48
CA ASP A 75 6.55 12.57 22.23
C ASP A 75 6.90 11.24 21.55
N GLU A 76 5.97 10.29 21.60
CA GLU A 76 6.09 8.97 20.98
C GLU A 76 4.79 8.57 20.27
N ILE A 77 4.94 7.92 19.11
CA ILE A 77 3.82 7.40 18.33
C ILE A 77 3.33 6.09 18.97
N PRO A 78 2.03 5.94 19.26
CA PRO A 78 1.49 4.71 19.83
C PRO A 78 1.80 3.47 18.98
N GLN A 79 2.11 2.36 19.64
CA GLN A 79 2.46 1.11 18.95
C GLN A 79 1.32 0.58 18.08
N ASP A 80 0.06 0.78 18.47
CA ASP A 80 -1.11 0.37 17.68
C ASP A 80 -1.18 1.10 16.33
N VAL A 81 -0.80 2.37 16.29
CA VAL A 81 -0.69 3.17 15.06
C VAL A 81 0.39 2.58 14.16
N LEU A 82 1.59 2.36 14.68
CA LEU A 82 2.70 1.79 13.93
C LEU A 82 2.36 0.39 13.38
N ARG A 83 1.61 -0.41 14.14
CA ARG A 83 1.10 -1.72 13.68
C ARG A 83 0.15 -1.59 12.51
N ALA A 84 -0.74 -0.59 12.50
CA ALA A 84 -1.66 -0.36 11.38
C ALA A 84 -0.90 -0.05 10.07
N TYR A 85 0.09 0.83 10.12
CA TYR A 85 0.96 1.15 8.97
C TYR A 85 1.77 -0.06 8.50
N LYS A 86 2.39 -0.78 9.44
CA LYS A 86 3.14 -2.01 9.14
C LYS A 86 2.25 -3.10 8.52
N ALA A 87 0.99 -3.20 8.96
CA ALA A 87 0.05 -4.17 8.42
C ALA A 87 -0.30 -3.89 6.95
N LYS A 88 -0.47 -2.62 6.56
CA LYS A 88 -0.64 -2.23 5.15
C LYS A 88 0.60 -2.58 4.33
N GLN A 89 1.78 -2.12 4.77
CA GLN A 89 3.05 -2.38 4.09
C GLN A 89 3.29 -3.88 3.86
N ARG A 90 3.08 -4.71 4.88
CA ARG A 90 3.24 -6.17 4.77
C ARG A 90 2.24 -6.78 3.80
N THR A 91 1.00 -6.30 3.80
CA THR A 91 -0.05 -6.81 2.90
C THR A 91 0.32 -6.48 1.45
N GLU A 92 0.70 -5.24 1.18
CA GLU A 92 1.15 -4.80 -0.15
C GLU A 92 2.34 -5.61 -0.64
N ALA A 93 3.39 -5.72 0.18
CA ALA A 93 4.58 -6.49 -0.16
C ALA A 93 4.24 -7.96 -0.47
N THR A 94 3.36 -8.58 0.33
CA THR A 94 2.93 -9.97 0.10
C THR A 94 2.27 -10.13 -1.27
N TRP A 95 1.38 -9.22 -1.65
CA TRP A 95 0.71 -9.27 -2.95
C TRP A 95 1.67 -9.03 -4.12
N VAL A 96 2.59 -8.09 -3.99
CA VAL A 96 3.62 -7.84 -5.01
C VAL A 96 4.51 -9.07 -5.21
N TYR A 97 4.99 -9.70 -4.12
CA TYR A 97 5.81 -10.90 -4.20
C TYR A 97 5.06 -12.09 -4.79
N MET A 98 3.80 -12.31 -4.37
CA MET A 98 2.97 -13.37 -4.93
C MET A 98 2.74 -13.17 -6.42
N GLY A 99 2.46 -11.93 -6.85
CA GLY A 99 2.33 -11.58 -8.26
C GLY A 99 3.61 -11.89 -9.04
N ALA A 100 4.75 -11.38 -8.57
CA ALA A 100 6.04 -11.62 -9.21
C ALA A 100 6.37 -13.13 -9.33
N PHE A 101 6.03 -13.92 -8.30
CA PHE A 101 6.21 -15.36 -8.30
C PHE A 101 5.32 -16.06 -9.35
N VAL A 102 4.08 -15.61 -9.54
CA VAL A 102 3.21 -16.10 -10.63
C VAL A 102 3.85 -15.82 -11.99
N GLY A 103 4.41 -14.61 -12.20
CA GLY A 103 5.15 -14.29 -13.42
C GLY A 103 6.33 -15.23 -13.68
N LEU A 104 7.11 -15.55 -12.63
CA LEU A 104 8.21 -16.50 -12.70
C LEU A 104 7.75 -17.93 -13.04
N ILE A 105 6.64 -18.38 -12.47
CA ILE A 105 6.05 -19.69 -12.77
C ILE A 105 5.67 -19.76 -14.26
N ILE A 106 5.01 -18.72 -14.78
CA ILE A 106 4.62 -18.67 -16.20
C ILE A 106 5.85 -18.75 -17.11
N ALA A 107 6.90 -17.99 -16.80
CA ALA A 107 8.16 -18.06 -17.56
C ALA A 107 8.81 -19.44 -17.50
N SER A 108 8.77 -20.10 -16.35
CA SER A 108 9.30 -21.46 -16.15
C SER A 108 8.51 -22.49 -16.96
N ILE A 109 7.19 -22.38 -17.02
CA ILE A 109 6.34 -23.23 -17.86
C ILE A 109 6.64 -23.00 -19.34
N ALA A 110 6.78 -21.74 -19.78
CA ALA A 110 7.11 -21.40 -21.14
C ALA A 110 8.49 -21.96 -21.57
N PHE A 111 9.48 -21.89 -20.67
CA PHE A 111 10.79 -22.51 -20.86
C PHE A 111 10.68 -24.02 -21.10
N VAL A 112 10.02 -24.75 -20.20
CA VAL A 112 9.84 -26.21 -20.32
C VAL A 112 9.06 -26.57 -21.59
N TRP A 113 8.04 -25.78 -21.93
CA TRP A 113 7.26 -25.98 -23.14
C TRP A 113 8.11 -25.85 -24.41
N LEU A 114 8.95 -24.81 -24.48
CA LEU A 114 9.86 -24.60 -25.61
C LEU A 114 10.92 -25.71 -25.71
N GLU A 115 11.46 -26.20 -24.60
CA GLU A 115 12.46 -27.27 -24.65
C GLU A 115 11.86 -28.61 -25.10
N LEU A 116 10.63 -28.91 -24.68
CA LEU A 116 9.97 -30.18 -25.03
C LEU A 116 9.35 -30.18 -26.43
N TRP A 117 8.82 -29.04 -26.88
CA TRP A 117 7.98 -28.95 -28.08
C TRP A 117 8.46 -27.90 -29.09
N GLY A 118 9.55 -27.21 -28.80
CA GLY A 118 10.06 -26.11 -29.63
C GLY A 118 10.63 -26.61 -30.95
N PRO A 119 10.15 -26.11 -32.11
CA PRO A 119 10.71 -26.47 -33.39
C PRO A 119 12.01 -25.71 -33.67
N GLY A 120 13.02 -26.40 -34.20
CA GLY A 120 14.25 -25.79 -34.69
C GLY A 120 14.96 -24.92 -33.66
N ILE A 121 15.21 -23.64 -33.99
CA ILE A 121 15.94 -22.70 -33.12
C ILE A 121 15.17 -22.34 -31.83
N LEU A 122 13.85 -22.53 -31.81
CA LEU A 122 13.02 -22.24 -30.63
C LEU A 122 13.14 -23.31 -29.55
N GLY A 123 13.47 -24.56 -29.94
CA GLY A 123 13.78 -25.64 -29.01
C GLY A 123 15.25 -25.70 -28.60
N HIS A 124 16.08 -24.74 -29.03
CA HIS A 124 17.47 -24.69 -28.62
C HIS A 124 17.56 -24.18 -27.16
N PRO A 125 18.36 -24.82 -26.28
CA PRO A 125 18.45 -24.47 -24.87
C PRO A 125 18.74 -22.98 -24.60
N ALA A 126 19.60 -22.37 -25.43
CA ALA A 126 19.92 -20.95 -25.32
C ALA A 126 18.68 -20.04 -25.49
N THR A 127 17.78 -20.40 -26.39
CA THR A 127 16.51 -19.67 -26.62
C THR A 127 15.58 -19.85 -25.43
N GLY A 128 15.50 -21.06 -24.89
CA GLY A 128 14.79 -21.34 -23.65
C GLY A 128 15.30 -20.49 -22.47
N PHE A 129 16.61 -20.45 -22.24
CA PHE A 129 17.19 -19.61 -21.18
C PHE A 129 16.94 -18.12 -21.40
N ALA A 130 17.00 -17.65 -22.64
CA ALA A 130 16.66 -16.26 -22.96
C ALA A 130 15.20 -15.94 -22.60
N VAL A 131 14.26 -16.85 -22.87
CA VAL A 131 12.84 -16.71 -22.49
C VAL A 131 12.66 -16.79 -20.98
N LEU A 132 13.37 -17.69 -20.29
CA LEU A 132 13.28 -17.82 -18.85
C LEU A 132 13.78 -16.55 -18.13
N ILE A 133 14.95 -16.05 -18.52
CA ILE A 133 15.57 -14.90 -17.87
C ILE A 133 14.84 -13.61 -18.27
N GLY A 134 14.70 -13.37 -19.58
CA GLY A 134 14.08 -12.14 -20.10
C GLY A 134 12.57 -12.11 -19.84
N GLY A 135 11.88 -13.20 -20.19
CA GLY A 135 10.44 -13.34 -19.94
C GLY A 135 10.11 -13.40 -18.46
N GLY A 136 10.91 -14.09 -17.64
CA GLY A 136 10.74 -14.11 -16.19
C GLY A 136 10.87 -12.72 -15.56
N TYR A 137 11.88 -11.95 -15.96
CA TYR A 137 12.03 -10.56 -15.50
C TYR A 137 10.84 -9.68 -15.89
N LEU A 138 10.45 -9.69 -17.16
CA LEU A 138 9.35 -8.88 -17.67
C LEU A 138 8.02 -9.28 -17.02
N LEU A 139 7.71 -10.57 -16.95
CA LEU A 139 6.47 -11.08 -16.36
C LEU A 139 6.43 -10.81 -14.87
N ALA A 140 7.53 -10.95 -14.13
CA ALA A 140 7.57 -10.64 -12.70
C ALA A 140 7.29 -9.14 -12.44
N GLN A 141 7.85 -8.23 -13.25
CA GLN A 141 7.59 -6.80 -13.10
C GLN A 141 6.19 -6.38 -13.55
N LEU A 142 5.59 -7.08 -14.51
CA LEU A 142 4.22 -6.85 -14.91
C LEU A 142 3.23 -7.35 -13.85
N THR A 143 3.39 -8.60 -13.43
CA THR A 143 2.42 -9.27 -12.55
C THR A 143 2.53 -8.86 -11.09
N GLY A 144 3.74 -8.56 -10.60
CA GLY A 144 3.98 -8.11 -9.23
C GLY A 144 3.52 -6.66 -9.02
N PRO A 145 4.33 -5.65 -9.36
CA PRO A 145 3.99 -4.24 -9.16
C PRO A 145 2.72 -3.75 -9.87
N LEU A 146 2.56 -4.01 -11.18
CA LEU A 146 1.50 -3.35 -11.96
C LEU A 146 0.11 -3.95 -11.70
N ILE A 147 0.00 -5.28 -11.66
CA ILE A 147 -1.29 -5.95 -11.45
C ILE A 147 -1.55 -6.20 -9.97
N SER A 148 -0.66 -6.96 -9.32
CA SER A 148 -0.89 -7.40 -7.94
C SER A 148 -0.71 -6.27 -6.93
N GLY A 149 0.13 -5.27 -7.25
CA GLY A 149 0.36 -4.09 -6.41
C GLY A 149 -0.92 -3.28 -6.18
N GLN A 150 -1.77 -3.10 -7.20
CA GLN A 150 -3.05 -2.40 -7.06
C GLN A 150 -4.00 -3.13 -6.11
N PHE A 151 -4.06 -4.46 -6.22
CA PHE A 151 -4.86 -5.29 -5.33
C PHE A 151 -4.32 -5.27 -3.89
N GLY A 152 -2.99 -5.36 -3.77
CA GLY A 152 -2.25 -5.25 -2.52
C GLY A 152 -2.54 -3.94 -1.81
N TYR A 153 -2.48 -2.83 -2.54
CA TYR A 153 -2.77 -1.49 -2.01
C TYR A 153 -4.19 -1.43 -1.44
N ARG A 154 -5.20 -1.80 -2.22
CA ARG A 154 -6.60 -1.75 -1.77
C ARG A 154 -6.85 -2.60 -0.53
N LYS A 155 -6.29 -3.82 -0.49
CA LYS A 155 -6.42 -4.71 0.68
C LYS A 155 -5.64 -4.17 1.89
N GLY A 156 -4.45 -3.62 1.66
CA GLY A 156 -3.59 -3.03 2.68
C GLY A 156 -4.23 -1.78 3.31
N ALA A 157 -4.72 -0.86 2.49
CA ALA A 157 -5.42 0.36 2.91
C ALA A 157 -6.67 0.04 3.74
N ARG A 158 -7.55 -0.87 3.27
CA ARG A 158 -8.71 -1.34 4.05
C ARG A 158 -8.32 -1.89 5.42
N LYS A 159 -7.23 -2.66 5.47
CA LYS A 159 -6.75 -3.25 6.72
C LYS A 159 -6.21 -2.19 7.68
N ARG A 160 -5.42 -1.23 7.19
CA ARG A 160 -4.95 -0.09 7.98
C ARG A 160 -6.13 0.71 8.52
N ASP A 161 -7.08 1.06 7.66
CA ASP A 161 -8.20 1.92 8.02
C ASP A 161 -9.07 1.26 9.09
N ARG A 162 -9.31 -0.05 9.00
CA ARG A 162 -10.00 -0.81 10.06
C ARG A 162 -9.25 -0.75 11.39
N MET A 163 -7.94 -1.03 11.39
CA MET A 163 -7.12 -0.96 12.60
C MET A 163 -7.05 0.46 13.17
N TRP A 164 -7.08 1.47 12.30
CA TRP A 164 -7.13 2.86 12.69
C TRP A 164 -8.46 3.21 13.35
N THR A 165 -9.59 2.79 12.79
CA THR A 165 -10.91 2.96 13.41
C THR A 165 -10.98 2.29 14.77
N GLU A 166 -10.48 1.06 14.91
CA GLU A 166 -10.38 0.34 16.19
C GLU A 166 -9.53 1.11 17.21
N PHE A 167 -8.41 1.70 16.75
CA PHE A 167 -7.55 2.53 17.59
C PHE A 167 -8.26 3.82 18.04
N LEU A 168 -8.94 4.52 17.13
CA LEU A 168 -9.70 5.73 17.45
C LEU A 168 -10.80 5.43 18.49
N ALA A 169 -11.54 4.33 18.31
CA ALA A 169 -12.57 3.90 19.26
C ALA A 169 -11.99 3.70 20.67
N LYS A 170 -10.88 2.97 20.78
CA LYS A 170 -10.19 2.77 22.07
C LYS A 170 -9.67 4.07 22.68
N ARG A 171 -9.09 4.95 21.86
CA ARG A 171 -8.52 6.23 22.31
C ARG A 171 -9.60 7.18 22.82
N ASP A 172 -10.73 7.23 22.13
CA ASP A 172 -11.81 8.17 22.42
C ASP A 172 -12.88 7.57 23.38
N GLY A 173 -12.60 6.40 23.98
CA GLY A 173 -13.41 5.79 25.04
C GLY A 173 -14.64 5.00 24.55
N GLY A 174 -14.77 4.77 23.25
CA GLY A 174 -15.84 3.98 22.64
C GLY A 174 -15.53 2.48 22.68
N GLY A 175 -16.37 1.72 23.39
CA GLY A 175 -16.54 0.29 23.13
C GLY A 175 -16.87 0.04 21.64
N PRO A 176 -16.68 -1.21 21.14
CA PRO A 176 -16.68 -1.51 19.72
C PRO A 176 -17.93 -0.98 18.98
N PRO A 177 -17.78 -0.49 17.74
CA PRO A 177 -18.92 -0.02 16.94
C PRO A 177 -19.92 -1.16 16.75
N ALA A 178 -21.20 -0.87 17.00
CA ALA A 178 -22.29 -1.79 16.75
C ALA A 178 -22.28 -2.23 15.27
N ALA A 179 -22.45 -3.54 15.09
CA ALA A 179 -22.41 -4.26 13.82
C ALA A 179 -23.50 -3.80 12.83
#